data_AF-A0A942CXD5-F1
#
_entry.id   AF-A0A942CXD5-F1
#
_cell.length_a   1.000
_cell.length_b   1.000
_cell.length_c   1.000
_cell.angle_alpha   90.00
_cell.angle_beta   90.00
_cell.angle_gamma   90.00
#
_symmetry.space_group_name_H-M   'P 1'
#
loop_
_entity.id
_entity.type
_entity.pdbx_description
1 polymer ?
#
loop_
_entity_poly.entity_id
_entity_poly.type
_entity_poly.pdbx_seq_one_letter_code
_entity_poly.pdbx_strand_id
1 'polypeptide(L)'
;MAEKSEAGSVIEVGDFMSFPIAGLPPPAPAPALAALSIAKLKPLMLKAGKWKTVQVKVTNTGGAETAPGTLRVKATKGVLVKLASQKLPTLNPGASRTVSIRVQLTDKAKKIPTLTLSGLASGVSARGSLVLKLVGS
;
A
#
# COMPACT_ATOMS: atom_id res chain seq x y z
N MET A 1 -61.70 3.30 -61.70
CA MET A 1 -60.51 3.52 -60.86
C MET A 1 -59.62 2.29 -61.09
N ALA A 2 -58.66 2.27 -62.01
CA ALA A 2 -57.42 3.09 -62.07
C ALA A 2 -56.72 3.02 -60.69
N GLU A 3 -55.48 2.57 -60.52
CA GLU A 3 -54.32 2.68 -61.40
C GLU A 3 -53.11 1.94 -60.76
N LYS A 4 -52.27 1.30 -61.61
CA LYS A 4 -50.82 1.00 -61.44
C LYS A 4 -50.36 0.04 -60.33
N SER A 5 -49.16 -0.54 -60.37
CA SER A 5 -48.16 -0.85 -61.40
C SER A 5 -46.96 -1.41 -60.63
N GLU A 6 -46.41 -2.50 -61.16
CA GLU A 6 -44.99 -2.84 -61.25
C GLU A 6 -43.97 -1.86 -60.65
N ALA A 7 -43.05 -2.39 -59.83
CA ALA A 7 -41.59 -2.29 -59.99
C ALA A 7 -40.88 -2.22 -58.63
N GLY A 8 -39.77 -2.96 -58.52
CA GLY A 8 -38.76 -2.69 -57.50
C GLY A 8 -38.18 -3.90 -56.81
N SER A 9 -37.69 -4.88 -57.58
CA SER A 9 -36.65 -5.77 -57.09
C SER A 9 -35.41 -4.92 -56.85
N VAL A 10 -35.04 -4.70 -55.58
CA VAL A 10 -33.68 -4.30 -55.21
C VAL A 10 -33.08 -5.44 -54.41
N ILE A 11 -32.13 -6.10 -55.04
CA ILE A 11 -31.34 -7.19 -54.51
C ILE A 11 -30.18 -6.49 -53.80
N GLU A 12 -30.29 -6.22 -52.50
CA GLU A 12 -29.12 -5.84 -51.71
C GLU A 12 -28.48 -7.13 -51.19
N VAL A 13 -27.50 -7.58 -51.98
CA VAL A 13 -26.44 -8.50 -51.61
C VAL A 13 -25.78 -8.05 -50.31
N GLY A 14 -25.90 -8.85 -49.24
CA GLY A 14 -25.22 -8.55 -47.99
C GLY A 14 -25.55 -9.45 -46.80
N ASP A 15 -25.79 -10.75 -47.01
CA ASP A 15 -25.80 -11.73 -45.91
C ASP A 15 -24.35 -11.96 -45.43
N PHE A 16 -23.80 -10.98 -44.72
CA PHE A 16 -22.58 -11.14 -43.95
C PHE A 16 -22.99 -11.66 -42.58
N MET A 17 -22.93 -12.99 -42.45
CA MET A 17 -22.99 -13.79 -41.22
C MET A 17 -23.00 -12.96 -39.93
N SER A 18 -24.20 -12.84 -39.35
CA SER A 18 -24.41 -12.34 -38.00
C SER A 18 -23.89 -13.39 -37.01
N PHE A 19 -22.61 -13.27 -36.65
CA PHE A 19 -22.04 -14.04 -35.55
C PHE A 19 -22.61 -13.52 -34.23
N PRO A 20 -23.20 -14.38 -33.37
CA PRO A 20 -23.59 -13.95 -32.04
C PRO A 20 -22.31 -13.59 -31.28
N ILE A 21 -22.14 -12.31 -30.95
CA ILE A 21 -21.10 -11.85 -30.03
C ILE A 21 -21.53 -12.34 -28.65
N ALA A 22 -21.17 -13.58 -28.33
CA ALA A 22 -21.33 -14.15 -27.00
C ALA A 22 -20.65 -13.21 -26.01
N GLY A 23 -21.44 -12.59 -25.12
CA GLY A 23 -20.95 -11.68 -24.10
C GLY A 23 -19.83 -12.34 -23.31
N LEU A 24 -18.64 -11.74 -23.36
CA LEU A 24 -17.53 -12.12 -22.50
C LEU A 24 -18.04 -12.15 -21.06
N PRO A 25 -17.84 -13.25 -20.30
CA PRO A 25 -18.14 -13.24 -18.88
C PRO A 25 -17.37 -12.09 -18.24
N PRO A 26 -17.97 -11.34 -17.29
CA PRO A 26 -17.27 -10.27 -16.60
C PRO A 26 -15.95 -10.85 -16.06
N PRO A 27 -14.82 -10.15 -16.24
CA PRO A 27 -13.52 -10.65 -15.83
C PRO A 27 -13.62 -11.08 -14.36
N ALA A 28 -13.31 -12.35 -14.09
CA ALA A 28 -13.29 -12.87 -12.73
C ALA A 28 -12.46 -11.91 -11.86
N PRO A 29 -12.97 -11.48 -10.70
CA PRO A 29 -12.25 -10.56 -9.83
C PRO A 29 -10.88 -11.17 -9.56
N ALA A 30 -9.83 -10.47 -10.01
CA ALA A 30 -8.46 -10.90 -9.82
C ALA A 30 -8.23 -11.24 -8.33
N PRO A 31 -7.46 -12.30 -8.01
CA PRO A 31 -7.19 -12.67 -6.63
C PRO A 31 -6.71 -11.42 -5.88
N ALA A 32 -7.49 -11.03 -4.87
CA ALA A 32 -7.29 -9.81 -4.16
C ALA A 32 -5.93 -9.92 -3.45
N LEU A 33 -4.90 -9.25 -3.96
CA LEU A 33 -3.57 -9.36 -3.38
C LEU A 33 -3.55 -8.60 -2.06
N ALA A 34 -3.01 -9.21 -1.01
CA ALA A 34 -2.63 -8.46 0.19
C ALA A 34 -1.53 -7.50 -0.20
N ALA A 35 -1.63 -6.22 0.19
CA ALA A 35 -0.60 -5.24 -0.08
C ALA A 35 -0.44 -4.34 1.15
N LEU A 36 0.77 -4.32 1.69
CA LEU A 36 1.09 -3.49 2.83
C LEU A 36 1.79 -2.21 2.37
N SER A 37 1.37 -1.11 2.95
CA SER A 37 2.00 0.19 2.76
C SER A 37 2.33 0.81 4.12
N ILE A 38 3.55 1.30 4.27
CA ILE A 38 3.98 2.05 5.45
C ILE A 38 3.94 3.52 5.08
N ALA A 39 3.16 4.30 5.82
CA ALA A 39 3.05 5.73 5.58
C ALA A 39 4.42 6.40 5.66
N LYS A 40 4.65 7.34 4.75
CA LYS A 40 5.90 8.11 4.72
C LYS A 40 6.00 8.95 5.99
N LEU A 41 7.06 8.73 6.75
CA LEU A 41 7.25 9.38 8.03
C LEU A 41 7.94 10.72 7.84
N LYS A 42 7.40 11.75 8.51
CA LYS A 42 8.00 13.08 8.50
C LYS A 42 9.33 13.05 9.26
N PRO A 43 10.36 13.75 8.77
CA PRO A 43 11.62 13.88 9.50
C PRO A 43 11.36 14.44 10.89
N LEU A 44 11.97 13.85 11.90
CA LEU A 44 11.69 14.20 13.28
C LEU A 44 12.91 14.79 13.97
N MET A 45 12.75 16.00 14.49
CA MET A 45 13.79 16.73 15.21
C MET A 45 13.84 16.29 16.68
N LEU A 46 15.02 15.91 17.14
CA LEU A 46 15.27 15.30 18.44
C LEU A 46 16.55 15.86 19.04
N LYS A 47 16.56 16.04 20.36
CA LYS A 47 17.77 16.33 21.12
C LYS A 47 18.42 15.01 21.55
N ALA A 48 19.75 14.98 21.65
CA ALA A 48 20.45 13.85 22.26
C ALA A 48 19.91 13.61 23.68
N GLY A 49 19.81 12.34 24.08
CA GLY A 49 19.34 11.93 25.39
C GLY A 49 17.82 12.02 25.59
N LYS A 50 17.01 12.52 24.65
CA LYS A 50 15.55 12.61 24.81
C LYS A 50 14.80 11.51 24.07
N TRP A 51 13.89 10.85 24.78
CA TRP A 51 12.92 9.94 24.18
C TRP A 51 11.84 10.70 23.43
N LYS A 52 11.49 10.23 22.23
CA LYS A 52 10.33 10.70 21.47
C LYS A 52 9.53 9.53 20.94
N THR A 53 8.21 9.69 20.98
CA THR A 53 7.28 8.77 20.35
C THR A 53 7.11 9.14 18.87
N VAL A 54 7.33 8.17 18.01
CA VAL A 54 7.06 8.20 16.57
C VAL A 54 5.83 7.34 16.32
N GLN A 55 4.86 7.89 15.61
CA GLN A 55 3.69 7.14 15.18
C GLN A 55 3.87 6.69 13.73
N VAL A 56 3.83 5.38 13.51
CA VAL A 56 3.95 4.74 12.21
C VAL A 56 2.60 4.20 11.81
N LYS A 57 2.00 4.80 10.79
CA LYS A 57 0.75 4.32 10.21
C LYS A 57 1.08 3.24 9.17
N VAL A 58 0.56 2.05 9.39
CA VAL A 58 0.64 0.91 8.49
C VAL A 58 -0.75 0.71 7.90
N THR A 59 -0.88 0.70 6.58
CA THR A 59 -2.16 0.57 5.88
C THR A 59 -2.11 -0.66 4.99
N ASN A 60 -3.17 -1.46 5.03
CA ASN A 60 -3.40 -2.49 4.02
C ASN A 60 -4.06 -1.83 2.81
N THR A 61 -3.32 -1.66 1.73
CA THR A 61 -3.81 -1.14 0.45
C THR A 61 -4.20 -2.27 -0.51
N GLY A 62 -4.12 -3.52 -0.05
CA GLY A 62 -4.50 -4.70 -0.80
C GLY A 62 -6.00 -4.96 -0.77
N GLY A 63 -6.44 -5.87 -1.64
CA GLY A 63 -7.82 -6.33 -1.68
C GLY A 63 -8.11 -7.53 -0.76
N ALA A 64 -7.07 -8.16 -0.20
CA ALA A 64 -7.22 -9.23 0.80
C ALA A 64 -6.79 -8.77 2.19
N GLU A 65 -7.35 -9.45 3.18
CA GLU A 65 -6.92 -9.35 4.57
C GLU A 65 -5.44 -9.73 4.74
N THR A 66 -4.75 -8.91 5.52
CA THR A 66 -3.35 -9.12 5.87
C THR A 66 -3.30 -9.92 7.17
N ALA A 67 -2.72 -11.11 7.17
CA ALA A 67 -2.45 -11.98 8.32
C ALA A 67 -1.60 -11.26 9.38
N PRO A 68 -1.55 -11.76 10.63
CA PRO A 68 -0.68 -11.18 11.64
C PRO A 68 0.78 -11.20 11.20
N GLY A 69 1.45 -10.07 11.38
CA GLY A 69 2.80 -9.82 10.90
C GLY A 69 3.73 -9.27 11.96
N THR A 70 4.92 -8.86 11.54
CA THR A 70 5.90 -8.19 12.40
C THR A 70 6.43 -6.93 11.74
N LEU A 71 6.38 -5.82 12.47
CA LEU A 71 7.05 -4.58 12.14
C LEU A 71 8.41 -4.55 12.84
N ARG A 72 9.49 -4.60 12.06
CA ARG A 72 10.86 -4.46 12.55
C ARG A 72 11.38 -3.05 12.27
N VAL A 73 12.04 -2.48 13.27
CA VAL A 73 12.69 -1.18 13.21
C VAL A 73 14.19 -1.41 13.30
N LYS A 74 14.92 -1.07 12.25
CA LYS A 74 16.38 -1.03 12.24
C LYS A 74 16.85 0.39 12.55
N ALA A 75 17.49 0.52 13.70
CA ALA A 75 18.22 1.72 14.09
C ALA A 75 19.66 1.69 13.56
N THR A 76 20.18 2.88 13.26
CA THR A 76 21.59 3.11 12.97
C THR A 76 22.38 3.35 14.27
N LYS A 77 23.71 3.24 14.20
CA LYS A 77 24.61 3.41 15.36
C LYS A 77 24.31 4.73 16.09
N GLY A 78 24.10 4.63 17.40
CA GLY A 78 23.77 5.76 18.27
C GLY A 78 22.28 6.09 18.38
N VAL A 79 21.37 5.30 17.78
CA VAL A 79 19.92 5.43 17.99
C VAL A 79 19.41 4.28 18.86
N LEU A 80 18.73 4.61 19.96
CA LEU A 80 18.03 3.64 20.80
C LEU A 80 16.55 3.58 20.40
N VAL A 81 16.02 2.37 20.30
CA VAL A 81 14.61 2.12 19.98
C VAL A 81 14.06 1.15 21.00
N LYS A 82 13.02 1.56 21.72
CA LYS A 82 12.42 0.73 22.79
C LYS A 82 11.59 -0.43 22.24
N LEU A 83 10.96 -0.23 21.08
CA LEU A 83 10.11 -1.21 20.41
C LEU A 83 10.66 -1.46 18.99
N ALA A 84 11.81 -2.14 18.94
CA ALA A 84 12.46 -2.47 17.66
C ALA A 84 11.72 -3.56 16.88
N SER A 85 10.84 -4.31 17.54
CA SER A 85 9.96 -5.29 16.90
C SER A 85 8.57 -5.16 17.52
N GLN A 86 7.55 -5.02 16.69
CA GLN A 86 6.17 -4.99 17.13
C GLN A 86 5.32 -5.92 16.28
N LYS A 87 4.51 -6.75 16.93
CA LYS A 87 3.54 -7.60 16.23
C LYS A 87 2.46 -6.72 15.60
N LEU A 88 2.25 -6.90 14.31
CA LEU A 88 1.14 -6.30 13.59
C LEU A 88 -0.04 -7.28 13.65
N PRO A 89 -1.22 -6.84 14.12
CA PRO A 89 -2.42 -7.66 14.05
C PRO A 89 -2.88 -7.79 12.60
N THR A 90 -3.86 -8.67 12.38
CA THR A 90 -4.52 -8.80 11.08
C THR A 90 -5.14 -7.46 10.66
N LEU A 91 -4.96 -7.06 9.40
CA LEU A 91 -5.52 -5.82 8.85
C LEU A 91 -6.44 -6.14 7.69
N ASN A 92 -7.70 -5.73 7.80
CA ASN A 92 -8.68 -5.82 6.72
C ASN A 92 -8.24 -4.95 5.51
N PRO A 93 -8.70 -5.26 4.29
CA PRO A 93 -8.44 -4.41 3.12
C PRO A 93 -8.91 -2.96 3.38
N GLY A 94 -8.06 -1.98 3.08
CA GLY A 94 -8.30 -0.56 3.36
C GLY A 94 -8.14 -0.15 4.83
N ALA A 95 -7.96 -1.09 5.76
CA ALA A 95 -7.75 -0.77 7.16
C ALA A 95 -6.33 -0.24 7.40
N SER A 96 -6.21 0.65 8.40
CA SER A 96 -4.93 1.18 8.82
C SER A 96 -4.74 1.07 10.32
N ARG A 97 -3.49 0.87 10.74
CA ARG A 97 -3.09 0.73 12.13
C ARG A 97 -1.92 1.64 12.42
N THR A 98 -2.06 2.40 13.49
CA THR A 98 -0.99 3.25 13.99
C THR A 98 -0.22 2.53 15.08
N VAL A 99 1.08 2.44 14.88
CA VAL A 99 2.06 1.81 15.77
C VAL A 99 2.90 2.91 16.40
N SER A 100 2.99 2.95 17.72
CA SER A 100 3.79 3.96 18.44
C SER A 100 5.12 3.38 18.87
N ILE A 101 6.22 3.92 18.35
CA ILE A 101 7.58 3.48 18.63
C ILE A 101 8.31 4.61 19.36
N ARG A 102 8.95 4.29 20.49
CA ARG A 102 9.81 5.25 21.20
C ARG A 102 11.24 5.15 20.70
N VAL A 103 11.79 6.29 20.27
CA VAL A 103 13.15 6.43 19.76
C VAL A 103 13.89 7.50 20.56
N GLN A 104 15.19 7.30 20.76
CA GLN A 104 16.07 8.23 21.45
C GLN A 104 17.40 8.32 20.69
N LEU A 105 17.88 9.55 20.50
CA LEU A 105 19.21 9.79 19.97
C LEU A 105 20.20 9.77 21.12
N THR A 106 21.31 9.03 20.99
CA THR A 106 22.43 9.11 21.93
C THR A 106 23.46 10.12 21.43
N ASP A 107 24.37 10.54 22.31
CA ASP A 107 25.46 11.46 21.98
C ASP A 107 26.39 10.91 20.87
N LYS A 108 26.44 9.57 20.73
CA LYS A 108 27.20 8.87 19.69
C LYS A 108 26.45 8.78 18.35
N ALA A 109 25.28 9.40 18.22
CA ALA A 109 24.50 9.38 16.99
C ALA A 109 25.09 10.31 15.93
N LYS A 110 24.94 9.94 14.65
CA LYS A 110 25.19 10.89 13.55
C LYS A 110 24.29 12.11 13.70
N LYS A 111 24.71 13.27 13.16
CA LYS A 111 23.88 14.49 13.08
C LYS A 111 22.50 14.24 12.47
N ILE A 112 22.41 13.29 11.54
CA ILE A 112 21.18 12.86 10.86
C ILE A 112 21.15 11.33 10.79
N PRO A 113 20.64 10.61 11.79
CA PRO A 113 20.53 9.18 11.70
C PRO A 113 19.20 8.77 11.05
N THR A 114 19.27 7.74 10.21
CA THR A 114 18.11 7.18 9.52
C THR A 114 17.67 5.91 10.21
N LEU A 115 16.36 5.81 10.46
CA LEU A 115 15.66 4.62 10.92
C LEU A 115 15.00 3.95 9.73
N THR A 116 15.21 2.65 9.58
CA THR A 116 14.54 1.86 8.55
C THR A 116 13.48 1.00 9.19
N LEU A 117 12.26 1.08 8.69
CA LEU A 117 11.11 0.30 9.11
C LEU A 117 10.85 -0.76 8.06
N SER A 118 10.56 -1.97 8.50
CA SER A 118 10.24 -3.09 7.63
C SER A 118 9.09 -3.86 8.25
N GLY A 119 7.91 -3.77 7.64
CA GLY A 119 6.74 -4.55 8.00
C GLY A 119 6.68 -5.79 7.12
N LEU A 120 6.38 -6.94 7.71
CA LEU A 120 6.13 -8.17 6.97
C LEU A 120 4.85 -8.79 7.50
N ALA A 121 3.89 -9.06 6.62
CA ALA A 121 2.63 -9.72 6.97
C ALA A 121 1.98 -10.32 5.70
N SER A 122 1.31 -11.46 5.79
CA SER A 122 0.76 -12.20 4.63
C SER A 122 1.76 -12.43 3.48
N GLY A 123 3.05 -12.63 3.78
CA GLY A 123 4.08 -12.77 2.73
C GLY A 123 4.39 -11.48 1.96
N VAL A 124 3.68 -10.38 2.21
CA VAL A 124 3.99 -9.07 1.68
C VAL A 124 4.83 -8.27 2.65
N SER A 125 5.81 -7.54 2.10
CA SER A 125 6.71 -6.70 2.88
C SER A 125 6.58 -5.24 2.46
N ALA A 126 6.53 -4.37 3.46
CA ALA A 126 6.53 -2.94 3.26
C ALA A 126 7.74 -2.34 3.96
N ARG A 127 8.33 -1.31 3.35
CA ARG A 127 9.48 -0.61 3.91
C ARG A 127 9.18 0.87 4.04
N GLY A 128 9.58 1.44 5.16
CA GLY A 128 9.54 2.86 5.42
C GLY A 128 10.90 3.34 5.91
N SER A 129 11.18 4.61 5.76
CA SER A 129 12.34 5.24 6.35
C SER A 129 11.92 6.50 7.10
N LEU A 130 12.59 6.73 8.22
CA LEU A 130 12.42 7.91 9.04
C LEU A 130 13.78 8.55 9.25
N VAL A 131 13.89 9.81 8.87
CA VAL A 131 15.09 10.61 9.13
C VAL A 131 14.91 11.30 10.47
N LEU A 132 15.84 11.07 11.39
CA LEU A 132 15.92 11.86 12.62
C LEU A 132 16.92 13.00 12.39
N LYS A 133 16.59 14.20 12.85
CA LYS A 133 17.52 15.34 12.85
C LYS A 133 17.91 15.63 14.29
N LEU A 134 19.21 15.54 14.58
CA LEU A 134 19.75 15.98 15.87
C LEU A 134 19.72 17.51 15.91
N VAL A 135 19.10 18.08 16.93
CA VAL A 135 19.01 19.53 17.12
C VAL A 135 19.62 19.87 18.48
N GLY A 136 20.66 20.70 18.49
CA GLY A 136 21.47 20.99 19.66
C GLY A 136 22.63 20.01 19.77
N SER A 137 23.81 20.49 19.37
CA SER A 137 25.12 19.97 19.76
C SER A 137 25.70 20.96 20.77
#